data_AF-A0A1S3JQM8-F1
#
_entry.id   AF-A0A1S3JQM8-F1
#
_cell.length_a   1.000
_cell.length_b   1.000
_cell.length_c   1.000
_cell.angle_alpha   90.00
_cell.angle_beta   90.00
_cell.angle_gamma   90.00
#
_symmetry.space_group_name_H-M   'P 1'
#
loop_
_entity.id
_entity.type
_entity.pdbx_description
1 polymer ?
#
loop_
_entity_poly.entity_id
_entity_poly.type
_entity_poly.pdbx_seq_one_letter_code
_entity_poly.pdbx_strand_id
1 'polypeptide(L)'
;MGVILPLTRVPDGKIAEKALEVLINLGKQQSLREKVASLGGLQCLIDICQSYISGADHAMDEQVLEKCLLTLNNLLYGNAANKKMFTDLKGIPALLQLESSLDDGSVKTKLMQVLRTFTGSANLRQQSGDRRVGRARERIKRNTDEKDQTALLDICLASPSSLGEERGRSSSRSGRSCSRERPIRRGRGSDSDLERKPALGSLSRNRLLQESSSDDEIYDSAARTYSSGEEAGGLPVIALPDPSKPVNTATLYELSEKNYYILGQKVSFKQDDLHELRSTRDVKKVMFKTVEKLICGFMNQGKGGHIYFGIDTNSLVQGIRISRDERDRLRVGLDDIMKRFTPVVSHAMFEVLYSQVVQSDGHDNPQTRKPVKDFCVIELRLSKAGDIFLTSDERCFLRVEGKTKSLYTQEIRELIVSREERKFKAEMERLLELGRTLRMHLGFSEASGGQCP
;
A
#
# COMPACT_ATOMS: atom_id res chain seq x y z
N MET A 1 -23.49 -2.53 -3.88
CA MET A 1 -24.04 -2.44 -2.51
C MET A 1 -25.48 -2.92 -2.43
N GLY A 2 -26.42 -2.38 -3.23
CA GLY A 2 -27.82 -2.82 -3.21
C GLY A 2 -28.03 -4.32 -3.47
N VAL A 3 -27.13 -4.97 -4.21
CA VAL A 3 -27.15 -6.42 -4.44
C VAL A 3 -26.45 -7.22 -3.34
N ILE A 4 -25.47 -6.63 -2.63
CA ILE A 4 -24.63 -7.37 -1.68
C ILE A 4 -25.32 -7.57 -0.33
N LEU A 5 -26.05 -6.56 0.15
CA LEU A 5 -26.72 -6.64 1.46
C LEU A 5 -27.84 -7.70 1.51
N PRO A 6 -28.66 -7.90 0.46
CA PRO A 6 -29.59 -9.02 0.43
C PRO A 6 -28.90 -10.40 0.48
N LEU A 7 -27.71 -10.51 -0.12
CA LEU A 7 -26.97 -11.78 -0.17
C LEU A 7 -26.45 -12.23 1.20
N THR A 8 -26.26 -11.32 2.17
CA THR A 8 -25.88 -11.70 3.54
C THR A 8 -27.02 -12.33 4.34
N ARG A 9 -28.26 -12.30 3.82
CA ARG A 9 -29.45 -12.91 4.45
C ARG A 9 -29.91 -14.19 3.74
N VAL A 10 -29.19 -14.62 2.71
CA VAL A 10 -29.52 -15.87 2.02
C VAL A 10 -29.24 -17.03 2.97
N PRO A 11 -30.12 -18.04 3.07
CA PRO A 11 -29.96 -19.17 3.99
C PRO A 11 -28.72 -20.03 3.70
N ASP A 12 -28.16 -19.93 2.49
CA ASP A 12 -26.88 -20.55 2.16
C ASP A 12 -25.72 -19.79 2.84
N GLY A 13 -25.18 -20.41 3.88
CA GLY A 13 -24.06 -19.90 4.66
C GLY A 13 -22.84 -19.50 3.83
N LYS A 14 -22.52 -20.25 2.75
CA LYS A 14 -21.36 -19.94 1.89
C LYS A 14 -21.55 -18.67 1.09
N ILE A 15 -22.78 -18.42 0.62
CA ILE A 15 -23.11 -17.19 -0.12
C ILE A 15 -23.05 -15.99 0.84
N ALA A 16 -23.64 -16.13 2.03
CA ALA A 16 -23.61 -15.09 3.05
C ALA A 16 -22.17 -14.78 3.50
N GLU A 17 -21.35 -15.81 3.69
CA GLU A 17 -19.93 -15.72 4.03
C GLU A 17 -19.14 -14.91 2.99
N LYS A 18 -19.32 -15.21 1.69
CA LYS A 18 -18.66 -14.46 0.60
C LYS A 18 -19.17 -13.04 0.46
N ALA A 19 -20.46 -12.80 0.67
CA ALA A 19 -21.00 -11.45 0.71
C ALA A 19 -20.39 -10.63 1.85
N LEU A 20 -20.21 -11.23 3.03
CA LEU A 20 -19.54 -10.60 4.17
C LEU A 20 -18.06 -10.33 3.90
N GLU A 21 -17.31 -11.22 3.24
CA GLU A 21 -15.91 -10.95 2.84
C GLU A 21 -15.78 -9.68 2.00
N VAL A 22 -16.70 -9.47 1.07
CA VAL A 22 -16.76 -8.24 0.26
C VAL A 22 -17.04 -7.04 1.16
N LEU A 23 -17.99 -7.13 2.09
CA LEU A 23 -18.30 -6.04 3.02
C LEU A 23 -17.14 -5.72 3.99
N ILE A 24 -16.38 -6.72 4.45
CA ILE A 24 -15.16 -6.53 5.26
C ILE A 24 -14.18 -5.66 4.49
N ASN A 25 -13.95 -5.96 3.21
CA ASN A 25 -13.02 -5.22 2.35
C ASN A 25 -13.51 -3.80 2.07
N LEU A 26 -14.81 -3.60 1.82
CA LEU A 26 -15.39 -2.27 1.63
C LEU A 26 -15.33 -1.44 2.93
N GLY A 27 -15.54 -2.08 4.08
CA GLY A 27 -15.44 -1.46 5.40
C GLY A 27 -14.03 -0.96 5.73
N LYS A 28 -12.98 -1.37 5.02
CA LYS A 28 -11.63 -0.82 5.22
C LYS A 28 -11.53 0.65 4.76
N GLN A 29 -12.30 1.08 3.77
CA GLN A 29 -12.26 2.44 3.23
C GLN A 29 -13.23 3.37 3.97
N GLN A 30 -12.71 4.48 4.53
CA GLN A 30 -13.51 5.43 5.34
C GLN A 30 -14.75 5.97 4.61
N SER A 31 -14.60 6.35 3.33
CA SER A 31 -15.69 6.91 2.52
C SER A 31 -16.82 5.91 2.22
N LEU A 32 -16.51 4.61 2.24
CA LEU A 32 -17.50 3.56 2.00
C LEU A 32 -18.22 3.13 3.27
N ARG A 33 -17.61 3.31 4.46
CA ARG A 33 -18.24 2.93 5.75
C ARG A 33 -19.60 3.60 5.95
N GLU A 34 -19.71 4.89 5.66
CA GLU A 34 -20.95 5.65 5.81
C GLU A 34 -21.98 5.21 4.77
N LYS A 35 -21.52 4.93 3.53
CA LYS A 35 -22.39 4.46 2.44
C LYS A 35 -22.94 3.05 2.67
N VAL A 36 -22.15 2.15 3.26
CA VAL A 36 -22.63 0.81 3.66
C VAL A 36 -23.72 0.95 4.72
N ALA A 37 -23.46 1.81 5.71
CA ALA A 37 -24.33 2.00 6.85
C ALA A 37 -25.65 2.67 6.45
N SER A 38 -25.61 3.70 5.59
CA SER A 38 -26.81 4.41 5.10
C SER A 38 -27.72 3.55 4.21
N LEU A 39 -27.18 2.48 3.62
CA LEU A 39 -27.94 1.50 2.85
C LEU A 39 -28.53 0.39 3.73
N GLY A 40 -28.51 0.53 5.05
CA GLY A 40 -29.05 -0.47 5.99
C GLY A 40 -28.09 -1.60 6.34
N GLY A 41 -26.80 -1.45 6.01
CA GLY A 41 -25.80 -2.49 6.30
C GLY A 41 -25.64 -2.80 7.79
N LEU A 42 -25.77 -1.80 8.67
CA LEU A 42 -25.70 -2.01 10.13
C LEU A 42 -26.89 -2.83 10.64
N GLN A 43 -28.11 -2.52 10.19
CA GLN A 43 -29.30 -3.28 10.56
C GLN A 43 -29.15 -4.74 10.13
N CYS A 44 -28.70 -4.97 8.89
CA CYS A 44 -28.50 -6.32 8.38
C CYS A 44 -27.52 -7.15 9.23
N LEU A 45 -26.42 -6.54 9.69
CA LEU A 45 -25.43 -7.21 10.54
C LEU A 45 -25.98 -7.48 11.96
N ILE A 46 -26.80 -6.58 12.49
CA ILE A 46 -27.51 -6.78 13.78
C ILE A 46 -28.48 -7.94 13.66
N ASP A 47 -29.26 -8.01 12.57
CA ASP A 47 -30.21 -9.09 12.33
C ASP A 47 -29.51 -10.46 12.29
N ILE A 48 -28.34 -10.55 11.65
CA ILE A 48 -27.53 -11.79 11.63
C ILE A 48 -27.14 -12.21 13.06
N CYS A 49 -26.73 -11.25 13.90
CA CYS A 49 -26.40 -11.55 15.30
C CYS A 49 -27.64 -12.05 16.08
N GLN A 50 -28.81 -11.46 15.82
CA GLN A 50 -30.07 -11.85 16.47
C GLN A 50 -30.61 -13.20 15.99
N SER A 51 -30.48 -13.51 14.69
CA SER A 51 -30.82 -14.81 14.14
C SER A 51 -29.98 -15.92 14.77
N TYR A 52 -28.68 -15.66 14.99
CA TYR A 52 -27.79 -16.60 15.68
C TYR A 52 -28.28 -16.88 17.11
N ILE A 53 -28.60 -15.83 17.89
CA ILE A 53 -29.11 -15.97 19.27
C ILE A 53 -30.42 -16.76 19.30
N SER A 54 -31.31 -16.50 18.35
CA SER A 54 -32.65 -17.10 18.32
C SER A 54 -32.63 -18.58 17.94
N GLY A 55 -31.51 -19.10 17.42
CA GLY A 55 -31.40 -20.46 16.89
C GLY A 55 -32.40 -20.77 15.76
N ALA A 56 -33.01 -19.73 15.19
CA ALA A 56 -34.13 -19.84 14.25
C ALA A 56 -33.69 -20.36 12.87
N ASP A 57 -32.39 -20.24 12.57
CA ASP A 57 -31.76 -20.79 11.37
C ASP A 57 -30.73 -21.86 11.79
N HIS A 58 -31.07 -23.13 11.63
CA HIS A 58 -30.30 -24.31 12.06
C HIS A 58 -28.90 -24.50 11.42
N ALA A 59 -28.32 -23.49 10.77
CA ALA A 59 -26.99 -23.61 10.17
C ALA A 59 -26.30 -22.25 9.92
N MET A 60 -26.49 -21.26 10.78
CA MET A 60 -25.60 -20.09 10.73
C MET A 60 -24.24 -20.49 11.31
N ASP A 61 -23.34 -20.86 10.40
CA ASP A 61 -21.98 -21.25 10.73
C ASP A 61 -21.28 -20.15 11.56
N GLU A 62 -20.51 -20.58 12.55
CA GLU A 62 -19.68 -19.72 13.39
C GLU A 62 -18.79 -18.78 12.54
N GLN A 63 -18.39 -19.23 11.35
CA GLN A 63 -17.61 -18.46 10.38
C GLN A 63 -18.36 -17.24 9.81
N VAL A 64 -19.67 -17.36 9.58
CA VAL A 64 -20.52 -16.25 9.11
C VAL A 64 -20.61 -15.21 10.22
N LEU A 65 -20.81 -15.64 11.47
CA LEU A 65 -20.85 -14.75 12.61
C LEU A 65 -19.50 -14.05 12.84
N GLU A 66 -18.38 -14.77 12.72
CA GLU A 66 -17.04 -14.17 12.83
C GLU A 66 -16.84 -13.05 11.80
N LYS A 67 -17.21 -13.30 10.54
CA LYS A 67 -17.11 -12.31 9.45
C LYS A 67 -18.08 -11.14 9.63
N CYS A 68 -19.27 -11.39 10.19
CA CYS A 68 -20.21 -10.36 10.57
C CYS A 68 -19.59 -9.40 11.60
N LEU A 69 -19.01 -9.94 12.68
CA LEU A 69 -18.36 -9.15 13.73
C LEU A 69 -17.15 -8.37 13.21
N LEU A 70 -16.34 -8.97 12.33
CA LEU A 70 -15.24 -8.27 11.66
C LEU A 70 -15.73 -7.11 10.80
N THR A 71 -16.85 -7.29 10.09
CA THR A 71 -17.48 -6.23 9.29
C THR A 71 -17.96 -5.10 10.20
N LEU A 72 -18.66 -5.41 11.29
CA LEU A 72 -19.11 -4.43 12.28
C LEU A 72 -17.93 -3.64 12.86
N ASN A 73 -16.85 -4.32 13.24
CA ASN A 73 -15.65 -3.67 13.76
C ASN A 73 -15.10 -2.63 12.78
N ASN A 74 -14.98 -3.00 11.50
CA ASN A 74 -14.48 -2.09 10.47
C ASN A 74 -15.42 -0.90 10.22
N LEU A 75 -16.74 -1.12 10.21
CA LEU A 75 -17.72 -0.06 9.99
C LEU A 75 -17.79 0.94 11.15
N LEU A 76 -17.56 0.50 12.38
CA LEU A 76 -17.61 1.32 13.59
C LEU A 76 -16.28 2.02 13.91
N TYR A 77 -15.16 1.49 13.43
CA TYR A 77 -13.83 2.01 13.73
C TYR A 77 -13.68 3.47 13.27
N GLY A 78 -13.42 4.37 14.22
CA GLY A 78 -13.19 5.80 13.93
C GLY A 78 -14.34 6.52 13.23
N ASN A 79 -15.57 5.97 13.23
CA ASN A 79 -16.72 6.59 12.58
C ASN A 79 -17.85 6.87 13.59
N ALA A 80 -17.95 8.12 14.04
CA ALA A 80 -18.93 8.53 15.04
C ALA A 80 -20.39 8.45 14.53
N ALA A 81 -20.63 8.74 13.25
CA ALA A 81 -21.96 8.66 12.65
C ALA A 81 -22.48 7.22 12.65
N ASN A 82 -21.64 6.27 12.22
CA ASN A 82 -21.98 4.85 12.25
C ASN A 82 -22.18 4.32 13.66
N LYS A 83 -21.37 4.76 14.63
CA LYS A 83 -21.57 4.39 16.05
C LYS A 83 -22.91 4.88 16.57
N LYS A 84 -23.26 6.14 16.32
CA LYS A 84 -24.56 6.69 16.72
C LYS A 84 -25.70 5.87 16.11
N MET A 85 -25.63 5.63 14.80
CA MET A 85 -26.66 4.85 14.10
C MET A 85 -26.74 3.41 14.60
N PHE A 86 -25.61 2.78 14.93
CA PHE A 86 -25.60 1.44 15.54
C PHE A 86 -26.30 1.42 16.91
N THR A 87 -26.12 2.46 17.73
CA THR A 87 -26.86 2.62 18.99
C THR A 87 -28.36 2.79 18.74
N ASP A 88 -28.73 3.66 17.79
CA ASP A 88 -30.13 3.95 17.45
C ASP A 88 -30.86 2.69 16.97
N LEU A 89 -30.15 1.77 16.29
CA LEU A 89 -30.64 0.47 15.83
C LEU A 89 -30.61 -0.62 16.91
N LYS A 90 -30.39 -0.26 18.19
CA LYS A 90 -30.28 -1.21 19.32
C LYS A 90 -29.18 -2.26 19.13
N GLY A 91 -28.09 -1.89 18.46
CA GLY A 91 -26.97 -2.80 18.20
C GLY A 91 -26.22 -3.21 19.47
N ILE A 92 -26.07 -2.33 20.46
CA ILE A 92 -25.36 -2.67 21.72
C ILE A 92 -26.10 -3.76 22.51
N PRO A 93 -27.42 -3.64 22.79
CA PRO A 93 -28.18 -4.73 23.41
C PRO A 93 -28.03 -6.06 22.67
N ALA A 94 -28.06 -6.05 21.33
CA ALA A 94 -27.91 -7.26 20.52
C ALA A 94 -26.52 -7.91 20.71
N LEU A 95 -25.45 -7.11 20.79
CA LEU A 95 -24.10 -7.63 21.04
C LEU A 95 -23.94 -8.20 22.46
N LEU A 96 -24.56 -7.61 23.48
CA LEU A 96 -24.51 -8.13 24.86
C LEU A 96 -25.32 -9.42 25.03
N GLN A 97 -26.46 -9.52 24.35
CA GLN A 97 -27.23 -10.76 24.27
C GLN A 97 -26.41 -11.84 23.55
N LEU A 98 -25.74 -11.48 22.46
CA LEU A 98 -24.85 -12.40 21.74
C LEU A 98 -23.72 -12.90 22.64
N GLU A 99 -23.09 -12.01 23.42
CA GLU A 99 -22.04 -12.39 24.39
C GLU A 99 -22.51 -13.46 25.37
N SER A 100 -23.75 -13.32 25.86
CA SER A 100 -24.36 -14.23 26.83
C SER A 100 -24.64 -15.61 26.23
N SER A 101 -24.83 -15.68 24.91
CA SER A 101 -25.08 -16.92 24.16
C SER A 101 -23.82 -17.62 23.65
N LEU A 102 -22.66 -16.96 23.71
CA LEU A 102 -21.40 -17.48 23.17
C LEU A 102 -20.53 -18.10 24.26
N ASP A 103 -20.04 -19.31 23.98
CA ASP A 103 -18.97 -19.93 24.75
C ASP A 103 -17.63 -19.19 24.56
N ASP A 104 -16.69 -19.42 25.48
CA ASP A 104 -15.35 -18.85 25.39
C ASP A 104 -14.62 -19.39 24.14
N GLY A 105 -14.51 -18.54 23.12
CA GLY A 105 -13.96 -18.93 21.81
C GLY A 105 -13.45 -17.75 20.97
N SER A 106 -13.12 -18.05 19.71
CA SER A 106 -12.61 -17.06 18.74
C SER A 106 -13.64 -15.96 18.47
N VAL A 107 -14.92 -16.32 18.31
CA VAL A 107 -16.01 -15.37 18.06
C VAL A 107 -16.22 -14.42 19.22
N LYS A 108 -16.22 -14.91 20.47
CA LYS A 108 -16.33 -14.06 21.66
C LYS A 108 -15.18 -13.05 21.74
N THR A 109 -13.97 -13.47 21.35
CA THR A 109 -12.81 -12.56 21.27
C THR A 109 -13.04 -11.43 20.25
N LYS A 110 -13.62 -11.74 19.08
CA LYS A 110 -13.98 -10.72 18.07
C LYS A 110 -15.10 -9.81 18.54
N LEU A 111 -16.12 -10.36 19.22
CA LEU A 111 -17.20 -9.59 19.81
C LEU A 111 -16.67 -8.54 20.80
N MET A 112 -15.77 -8.96 21.69
CA MET A 112 -15.11 -8.05 22.63
C MET A 112 -14.22 -7.00 21.93
N GLN A 113 -13.71 -7.29 20.74
CA GLN A 113 -13.01 -6.31 19.92
C GLN A 113 -13.98 -5.25 19.36
N VAL A 114 -15.17 -5.65 18.88
CA VAL A 114 -16.22 -4.73 18.42
C VAL A 114 -16.65 -3.80 19.55
N LEU A 115 -16.94 -4.35 20.73
CA LEU A 115 -17.33 -3.57 21.91
C LEU A 115 -16.24 -2.56 22.33
N ARG A 116 -14.96 -2.96 22.33
CA ARG A 116 -13.83 -2.05 22.59
C ARG A 116 -13.68 -0.95 21.54
N THR A 117 -13.91 -1.28 20.27
CA THR A 117 -13.92 -0.29 19.19
C THR A 117 -15.05 0.71 19.38
N PHE A 118 -16.22 0.23 19.82
CA PHE A 118 -17.39 1.07 20.09
C PHE A 118 -17.13 2.05 21.24
N THR A 119 -16.68 1.57 22.41
CA THR A 119 -16.42 2.38 23.62
C THR A 119 -15.27 3.38 23.44
N GLY A 120 -14.48 3.28 22.37
CA GLY A 120 -13.40 4.22 22.09
C GLY A 120 -12.12 3.96 22.89
N SER A 121 -12.12 2.92 23.74
CA SER A 121 -10.98 2.51 24.56
C SER A 121 -9.79 2.00 23.74
N ALA A 122 -9.96 1.75 22.44
CA ALA A 122 -8.91 1.19 21.62
C ALA A 122 -7.79 2.18 21.23
N ASN A 123 -7.98 3.52 21.25
CA ASN A 123 -6.97 4.42 20.65
C ASN A 123 -6.88 5.87 21.15
N LEU A 124 -7.01 6.13 22.47
CA LEU A 124 -6.49 7.38 23.08
C LEU A 124 -4.96 7.29 23.35
N ARG A 125 -4.19 6.74 22.40
CA ARG A 125 -2.74 6.47 22.55
C ARG A 125 -1.83 7.06 21.48
N GLN A 126 -2.35 7.82 20.51
CA GLN A 126 -1.49 8.38 19.46
C GLN A 126 -1.66 9.87 19.16
N GLN A 127 -2.47 10.62 19.92
CA GLN A 127 -2.57 12.08 19.77
C GLN A 127 -2.63 12.82 21.12
N SER A 128 -1.64 12.61 21.97
CA SER A 128 -1.22 13.65 22.92
C SER A 128 0.17 13.30 23.43
N GLY A 129 1.15 14.04 22.93
CA GLY A 129 2.50 14.03 23.48
C GLY A 129 2.47 14.80 24.80
N ASP A 130 2.25 14.11 25.92
CA ASP A 130 2.61 14.66 27.22
C ASP A 130 3.23 13.59 28.13
N ARG A 131 4.42 13.91 28.64
CA ARG A 131 5.43 12.98 29.18
C ARG A 131 5.27 12.71 30.68
N ARG A 132 4.05 12.61 31.22
CA ARG A 132 3.87 12.46 32.68
C ARG A 132 2.86 11.39 33.11
N VAL A 133 2.94 10.16 32.60
CA VAL A 133 2.20 9.03 33.21
C VAL A 133 3.02 7.73 33.20
N GLY A 134 4.25 7.80 33.71
CA GLY A 134 5.13 6.63 33.85
C GLY A 134 4.89 5.78 35.10
N ARG A 135 4.20 6.30 36.14
CA ARG A 135 4.11 5.63 37.46
C ARG A 135 2.72 5.14 37.88
N ALA A 136 1.66 5.44 37.13
CA ALA A 136 0.30 4.93 37.43
C ALA A 136 0.03 3.52 36.86
N ARG A 137 0.96 2.98 36.07
CA ARG A 137 0.75 1.81 35.20
C ARG A 137 0.87 0.46 35.91
N GLU A 138 1.40 0.45 37.15
CA GLU A 138 1.67 -0.78 37.91
C GLU A 138 0.57 -1.12 38.94
N ARG A 139 -0.35 -0.19 39.24
CA ARG A 139 -1.48 -0.43 40.16
C ARG A 139 -2.78 -0.88 39.47
N ILE A 140 -2.91 -0.70 38.16
CA ILE A 140 -4.16 -1.01 37.41
C ILE A 140 -4.19 -2.47 36.93
N LYS A 141 -3.05 -3.13 36.81
CA LYS A 141 -2.93 -4.49 36.25
C LYS A 141 -3.51 -5.62 37.13
N ARG A 142 -4.09 -5.31 38.29
CA ARG A 142 -4.68 -6.30 39.22
C ARG A 142 -6.20 -6.20 39.39
N ASN A 143 -6.91 -5.25 38.77
CA ASN A 143 -8.32 -4.98 39.07
C ASN A 143 -9.25 -4.85 37.84
N THR A 144 -8.90 -5.42 36.68
CA THR A 144 -9.63 -5.20 35.43
C THR A 144 -10.21 -6.47 34.84
N ASP A 145 -11.11 -7.12 35.57
CA ASP A 145 -12.04 -8.10 34.97
C ASP A 145 -13.51 -7.86 35.40
N GLU A 146 -13.80 -7.24 36.55
CA GLU A 146 -15.19 -7.00 37.00
C GLU A 146 -15.73 -5.58 36.74
N LYS A 147 -14.87 -4.55 36.67
CA LYS A 147 -15.32 -3.14 36.60
C LYS A 147 -15.78 -2.66 35.22
N ASP A 148 -15.37 -3.35 34.15
CA ASP A 148 -15.74 -2.96 32.78
C ASP A 148 -17.17 -3.43 32.42
N GLN A 149 -17.68 -4.47 33.07
CA GLN A 149 -19.06 -4.96 32.89
C GLN A 149 -20.09 -3.99 33.50
N THR A 150 -19.78 -3.37 34.63
CA THR A 150 -20.67 -2.39 35.30
C THR A 150 -20.73 -1.07 34.52
N ALA A 151 -19.61 -0.61 33.96
CA ALA A 151 -19.56 0.61 33.15
C ALA A 151 -20.34 0.50 31.83
N LEU A 152 -20.45 -0.70 31.25
CA LEU A 152 -21.26 -0.96 30.06
C LEU A 152 -22.77 -0.92 30.34
N LEU A 153 -23.20 -1.37 31.53
CA LEU A 153 -24.60 -1.30 31.98
C LEU A 153 -25.06 0.14 32.26
N ASP A 154 -24.21 0.96 32.88
CA ASP A 154 -24.54 2.36 33.21
C ASP A 154 -24.71 3.25 31.97
N ILE A 155 -23.98 2.97 30.88
CA ILE A 155 -24.13 3.70 29.60
C ILE A 155 -25.43 3.33 28.88
N CYS A 156 -25.96 2.11 29.07
CA CYS A 156 -27.19 1.65 28.45
C CYS A 156 -28.47 2.12 29.17
N LEU A 157 -28.40 2.42 30.47
CA LEU A 157 -29.56 2.87 31.26
C LEU A 157 -29.82 4.38 31.18
N ALA A 158 -28.89 5.16 30.64
CA ALA A 158 -29.08 6.58 30.37
C ALA A 158 -29.76 6.80 29.00
N SER A 159 -31.08 6.61 28.92
CA SER A 159 -31.90 7.15 27.83
C SER A 159 -32.78 8.31 28.32
N PRO A 160 -33.01 9.35 27.50
CA PRO A 160 -33.67 10.58 27.93
C PRO A 160 -35.20 10.44 27.84
N SER A 161 -35.87 10.54 28.98
CA SER A 161 -37.29 10.81 29.07
C SER A 161 -37.50 12.24 29.58
N SER A 162 -38.03 13.12 28.72
CA SER A 162 -39.28 13.86 28.99
C SER A 162 -39.43 15.09 28.09
N LEU A 163 -40.54 15.09 27.34
CA LEU A 163 -41.21 16.27 26.81
C LEU A 163 -41.56 17.25 27.94
N GLY A 164 -41.45 18.55 27.67
CA GLY A 164 -41.92 19.61 28.55
C GLY A 164 -41.92 20.94 27.81
N GLU A 165 -43.08 21.31 27.27
CA GLU A 165 -43.42 22.69 26.89
C GLU A 165 -43.22 23.61 28.10
N GLU A 166 -42.57 24.77 27.92
CA GLU A 166 -42.94 25.96 28.71
C GLU A 166 -42.50 27.28 28.07
N ARG A 167 -43.52 28.00 27.59
CA ARG A 167 -43.77 29.45 27.60
C ARG A 167 -42.59 30.39 27.95
N GLY A 168 -42.11 31.12 26.95
CA GLY A 168 -41.35 32.35 27.15
C GLY A 168 -42.23 33.59 27.13
N ARG A 169 -42.43 34.24 28.29
CA ARG A 169 -42.83 35.65 28.40
C ARG A 169 -41.89 36.39 29.36
N SER A 170 -41.24 37.42 28.80
CA SER A 170 -40.92 38.73 29.38
C SER A 170 -40.26 38.78 30.77
N SER A 171 -39.06 39.37 30.86
CA SER A 171 -38.90 40.84 31.00
C SER A 171 -37.52 41.22 31.54
N SER A 172 -36.91 42.23 30.91
CA SER A 172 -36.08 43.30 31.51
C SER A 172 -34.74 42.89 32.19
N ARG A 173 -33.66 43.66 32.18
CA ARG A 173 -33.44 45.10 31.97
C ARG A 173 -31.92 45.34 31.91
N SER A 174 -31.53 46.36 31.16
CA SER A 174 -30.33 47.23 31.31
C SER A 174 -28.94 46.59 31.27
N GLY A 175 -27.96 47.08 30.52
CA GLY A 175 -27.85 48.32 29.76
C GLY A 175 -26.39 48.66 29.52
N ARG A 176 -26.17 49.61 28.60
CA ARG A 176 -24.96 50.45 28.40
C ARG A 176 -23.73 49.74 27.81
N SER A 177 -22.96 50.30 26.86
CA SER A 177 -23.06 51.43 25.92
C SER A 177 -21.72 51.50 25.15
N CYS A 178 -21.63 52.36 24.13
CA CYS A 178 -20.44 52.81 23.35
C CYS A 178 -20.16 51.98 22.07
N SER A 179 -20.70 52.33 20.89
CA SER A 179 -20.58 53.55 20.06
C SER A 179 -19.23 53.69 19.34
N ARG A 180 -19.20 53.45 18.02
CA ARG A 180 -18.58 54.36 17.04
C ARG A 180 -19.09 54.10 15.61
N GLU A 181 -19.85 55.10 15.14
CA GLU A 181 -20.21 55.52 13.78
C GLU A 181 -18.98 55.58 12.82
N ARG A 182 -19.01 55.60 11.47
CA ARG A 182 -19.93 55.78 10.30
C ARG A 182 -18.99 55.68 9.04
N PRO A 183 -19.38 55.96 7.77
CA PRO A 183 -20.62 55.73 7.03
C PRO A 183 -20.43 55.17 5.57
N ILE A 184 -21.48 54.53 5.06
CA ILE A 184 -22.14 54.63 3.74
C ILE A 184 -21.31 55.09 2.51
N ARG A 185 -21.30 54.25 1.46
CA ARG A 185 -21.43 54.72 0.06
C ARG A 185 -22.23 53.73 -0.81
N ARG A 186 -23.09 54.31 -1.66
CA ARG A 186 -24.03 53.71 -2.63
C ARG A 186 -23.35 53.39 -3.97
N GLY A 187 -23.95 52.46 -4.74
CA GLY A 187 -23.79 52.26 -6.19
C GLY A 187 -24.07 50.79 -6.53
N ARG A 188 -25.16 50.32 -7.16
CA ARG A 188 -25.93 50.68 -8.38
C ARG A 188 -25.31 50.10 -9.68
N GLY A 189 -26.09 49.23 -10.34
CA GLY A 189 -25.89 48.67 -11.70
C GLY A 189 -25.00 47.44 -11.74
N SER A 190 -25.17 46.42 -12.59
CA SER A 190 -26.06 46.14 -13.72
C SER A 190 -25.74 44.69 -14.15
N ASP A 191 -26.74 43.86 -14.41
CA ASP A 191 -27.01 43.26 -15.74
C ASP A 191 -25.80 42.72 -16.51
N SER A 192 -25.73 41.39 -16.65
CA SER A 192 -25.56 40.70 -17.96
C SER A 192 -25.39 39.17 -17.78
N ASP A 193 -26.33 38.47 -18.40
CA ASP A 193 -26.12 37.36 -19.33
C ASP A 193 -25.68 35.98 -18.84
N LEU A 194 -26.75 35.19 -18.64
CA LEU A 194 -26.83 33.75 -18.83
C LEU A 194 -26.53 33.38 -20.29
N GLU A 195 -25.42 32.69 -20.55
CA GLU A 195 -25.31 31.81 -21.72
C GLU A 195 -25.44 30.34 -21.34
N ARG A 196 -26.35 29.69 -22.06
CA ARG A 196 -26.78 28.31 -21.97
C ARG A 196 -26.32 27.58 -23.24
N LYS A 197 -26.05 26.27 -23.08
CA LYS A 197 -26.08 25.13 -24.04
C LYS A 197 -24.75 24.71 -24.70
N PRO A 198 -24.65 23.47 -25.26
CA PRO A 198 -25.55 22.30 -25.15
C PRO A 198 -24.87 20.97 -24.78
N ALA A 199 -25.71 20.01 -24.42
CA ALA A 199 -25.43 18.57 -24.37
C ALA A 199 -25.52 17.92 -25.78
N LEU A 200 -24.67 16.92 -26.03
CA LEU A 200 -24.72 15.88 -27.07
C LEU A 200 -23.57 14.89 -26.73
N GLY A 201 -23.70 13.57 -26.73
CA GLY A 201 -24.79 12.69 -27.13
C GLY A 201 -24.55 11.29 -26.55
N SER A 202 -25.66 10.56 -26.43
CA SER A 202 -25.77 9.18 -26.01
C SER A 202 -25.32 8.21 -27.10
N LEU A 203 -24.61 7.14 -26.71
CA LEU A 203 -24.68 5.84 -27.39
C LEU A 203 -24.65 4.72 -26.35
N SER A 204 -25.84 4.21 -26.03
CA SER A 204 -26.03 2.87 -25.49
C SER A 204 -25.91 1.86 -26.64
N ARG A 205 -25.21 0.75 -26.42
CA ARG A 205 -25.50 -0.50 -27.15
C ARG A 205 -25.28 -1.70 -26.24
N ASN A 206 -26.40 -2.34 -25.90
CA ASN A 206 -26.47 -3.69 -25.34
C ASN A 206 -25.91 -4.70 -26.34
N ARG A 207 -25.17 -5.71 -25.86
CA ARG A 207 -25.46 -7.10 -26.22
C ARG A 207 -24.84 -8.08 -25.23
N LEU A 208 -25.72 -8.85 -24.58
CA LEU A 208 -25.45 -10.19 -24.09
C LEU A 208 -24.80 -11.03 -25.20
N LEU A 209 -23.79 -11.82 -24.87
CA LEU A 209 -23.84 -13.26 -25.10
C LEU A 209 -23.10 -13.96 -23.94
N GLN A 210 -23.82 -14.92 -23.43
CA GLN A 210 -23.49 -15.91 -22.42
C GLN A 210 -22.89 -17.09 -23.19
N GLU A 211 -21.75 -17.63 -22.77
CA GLU A 211 -21.43 -19.03 -23.00
C GLU A 211 -20.36 -19.51 -22.03
N SER A 212 -20.59 -20.72 -21.56
CA SER A 212 -19.99 -21.44 -20.46
C SER A 212 -19.32 -22.70 -21.00
N SER A 213 -18.17 -23.07 -20.45
CA SER A 213 -17.65 -24.45 -20.30
C SER A 213 -16.27 -24.32 -19.66
N SER A 214 -16.00 -24.76 -18.42
CA SER A 214 -15.87 -26.14 -17.94
C SER A 214 -15.11 -27.04 -18.90
N ASP A 215 -13.84 -27.34 -18.58
CA ASP A 215 -13.34 -28.71 -18.52
C ASP A 215 -12.02 -28.74 -17.72
N ASP A 216 -12.03 -29.63 -16.73
CA ASP A 216 -10.90 -30.13 -15.97
C ASP A 216 -10.00 -31.01 -16.85
N GLU A 217 -8.72 -31.16 -16.46
CA GLU A 217 -7.83 -32.36 -16.55
C GLU A 217 -6.37 -31.85 -16.39
N ILE A 218 -5.74 -32.00 -15.22
CA ILE A 218 -4.87 -33.13 -14.85
C ILE A 218 -3.92 -33.54 -15.99
N TYR A 219 -2.66 -33.10 -15.91
CA TYR A 219 -1.54 -33.94 -16.34
C TYR A 219 -0.33 -33.72 -15.44
N ASP A 220 0.07 -34.83 -14.82
CA ASP A 220 1.17 -34.98 -13.91
C ASP A 220 2.47 -35.31 -14.68
N SER A 221 3.61 -34.97 -14.07
CA SER A 221 4.91 -35.63 -14.19
C SER A 221 5.51 -35.94 -15.58
N ALA A 222 6.69 -35.35 -15.86
CA ALA A 222 7.79 -36.10 -16.50
C ALA A 222 9.15 -35.45 -16.18
N ALA A 223 9.85 -36.09 -15.25
CA ALA A 223 11.30 -36.06 -15.18
C ALA A 223 11.91 -36.65 -16.46
N ARG A 224 12.94 -36.00 -17.02
CA ARG A 224 13.93 -36.67 -17.88
C ARG A 224 15.34 -36.13 -17.63
N THR A 225 16.10 -36.98 -16.95
CA THR A 225 17.55 -37.12 -16.98
C THR A 225 17.99 -37.64 -18.36
N TYR A 226 18.98 -37.00 -19.00
CA TYR A 226 19.96 -37.54 -19.98
C TYR A 226 21.08 -36.48 -20.04
N SER A 227 22.25 -36.69 -19.42
CA SER A 227 23.41 -37.47 -19.87
C SER A 227 24.06 -36.96 -21.18
N SER A 228 25.26 -36.39 -21.00
CA SER A 228 26.49 -36.55 -21.80
C SER A 228 26.45 -36.36 -23.32
N GLY A 229 27.23 -35.39 -23.80
CA GLY A 229 27.72 -35.30 -25.17
C GLY A 229 28.70 -34.14 -25.31
N GLU A 230 29.99 -34.45 -25.25
CA GLU A 230 31.10 -33.58 -25.60
C GLU A 230 31.01 -33.19 -27.09
N GLU A 231 31.10 -31.90 -27.43
CA GLU A 231 31.73 -31.47 -28.68
C GLU A 231 32.47 -30.15 -28.46
N ALA A 232 33.77 -30.20 -28.78
CA ALA A 232 34.68 -29.07 -28.83
C ALA A 232 34.40 -28.24 -30.08
N GLY A 233 34.16 -26.93 -29.90
CA GLY A 233 34.03 -25.96 -30.99
C GLY A 233 34.50 -24.59 -30.52
N GLY A 234 35.58 -24.11 -31.11
CA GLY A 234 36.35 -22.94 -30.67
C GLY A 234 35.57 -21.62 -30.64
N LEU A 235 35.81 -20.87 -29.57
CA LEU A 235 35.41 -19.47 -29.43
C LEU A 235 36.21 -18.60 -30.42
N PRO A 236 35.59 -17.65 -31.15
CA PRO A 236 36.33 -16.65 -31.89
C PRO A 236 36.98 -15.66 -30.91
N VAL A 237 38.29 -15.50 -31.07
CA VAL A 237 39.11 -14.48 -30.41
C VAL A 237 38.60 -13.10 -30.84
N ILE A 238 37.95 -12.38 -29.94
CA ILE A 238 37.61 -10.96 -30.13
C ILE A 238 38.90 -10.17 -29.93
N ALA A 239 39.34 -9.50 -31.00
CA ALA A 239 40.53 -8.67 -31.03
C ALA A 239 40.44 -7.52 -30.00
N LEU A 240 41.53 -7.33 -29.26
CA LEU A 240 41.75 -6.18 -28.37
C LEU A 240 41.68 -4.87 -29.18
N PRO A 241 40.94 -3.85 -28.71
CA PRO A 241 40.92 -2.55 -29.36
C PRO A 241 42.23 -1.78 -29.18
N ASP A 242 42.61 -1.10 -30.25
CA ASP A 242 43.81 -0.27 -30.47
C ASP A 242 44.00 0.81 -29.38
N PRO A 243 45.16 0.85 -28.68
CA PRO A 243 45.43 1.77 -27.57
C PRO A 243 45.67 3.23 -27.97
N SER A 244 45.52 3.61 -29.25
CA SER A 244 45.97 4.92 -29.75
C SER A 244 44.88 5.98 -30.00
N LYS A 245 43.62 5.76 -29.61
CA LYS A 245 42.54 6.75 -29.80
C LYS A 245 41.87 7.17 -28.49
N PRO A 246 41.96 8.45 -28.07
CA PRO A 246 41.26 8.92 -26.87
C PRO A 246 39.78 9.09 -27.20
N VAL A 247 38.97 8.08 -26.85
CA VAL A 247 37.51 8.22 -26.82
C VAL A 247 37.15 8.79 -25.45
N ASN A 248 36.52 9.96 -25.44
CA ASN A 248 36.07 10.66 -24.24
C ASN A 248 34.86 9.92 -23.63
N THR A 249 35.11 8.84 -22.89
CA THR A 249 34.10 8.03 -22.16
C THR A 249 34.04 8.35 -20.67
N ALA A 250 34.64 9.47 -20.22
CA ALA A 250 34.78 9.81 -18.81
C ALA A 250 33.47 10.20 -18.10
N THR A 251 32.39 10.55 -18.82
CA THR A 251 31.25 11.23 -18.18
C THR A 251 30.13 10.32 -17.64
N LEU A 252 30.24 8.99 -17.71
CA LEU A 252 29.14 8.08 -17.33
C LEU A 252 29.49 6.94 -16.35
N TYR A 253 30.77 6.76 -15.99
CA TYR A 253 31.21 5.65 -15.10
C TYR A 253 31.99 6.08 -13.84
N GLU A 254 32.28 7.38 -13.66
CA GLU A 254 33.22 7.89 -12.64
C GLU A 254 32.72 7.95 -11.18
N LEU A 255 31.49 7.52 -10.89
CA LEU A 255 31.00 7.47 -9.50
C LEU A 255 31.24 6.14 -8.79
N SER A 256 31.72 5.13 -9.52
CA SER A 256 31.84 3.76 -9.01
C SER A 256 33.13 3.45 -8.24
N GLU A 257 34.13 4.34 -8.21
CA GLU A 257 35.42 4.06 -7.54
C GLU A 257 35.74 4.93 -6.30
N LYS A 258 34.87 5.87 -5.91
CA LYS A 258 35.05 6.58 -4.63
C LYS A 258 34.35 5.81 -3.52
N ASN A 259 35.12 5.01 -2.78
CA ASN A 259 34.70 4.30 -1.55
C ASN A 259 34.25 5.22 -0.39
N TYR A 260 34.13 6.53 -0.63
CA TYR A 260 33.75 7.51 0.37
C TYR A 260 32.95 8.67 -0.24
N TYR A 261 32.15 9.30 0.61
CA TYR A 261 31.46 10.55 0.33
C TYR A 261 32.01 11.67 1.21
N ILE A 262 32.05 12.91 0.71
CA ILE A 262 32.50 14.06 1.48
C ILE A 262 31.29 14.76 2.11
N LEU A 263 31.32 14.96 3.42
CA LEU A 263 30.25 15.62 4.16
C LEU A 263 29.97 17.02 3.61
N GLY A 264 28.69 17.32 3.32
CA GLY A 264 28.26 18.60 2.77
C GLY A 264 28.53 18.78 1.27
N GLN A 265 29.25 17.86 0.62
CA GLN A 265 29.44 17.91 -0.83
C GLN A 265 28.14 17.52 -1.56
N LYS A 266 27.93 18.13 -2.71
CA LYS A 266 26.84 17.79 -3.62
C LYS A 266 27.22 16.61 -4.52
N VAL A 267 26.40 15.57 -4.55
CA VAL A 267 26.53 14.46 -5.51
C VAL A 267 26.06 14.87 -6.90
N SER A 268 26.57 14.21 -7.94
CA SER A 268 26.27 14.53 -9.34
C SER A 268 24.91 14.05 -9.82
N PHE A 269 24.29 13.10 -9.12
CA PHE A 269 22.95 12.61 -9.43
C PHE A 269 21.87 13.30 -8.58
N LYS A 270 20.64 13.25 -9.07
CA LYS A 270 19.44 13.77 -8.39
C LYS A 270 18.45 12.65 -8.21
N GLN A 271 17.40 12.89 -7.43
CA GLN A 271 16.28 11.97 -7.36
C GLN A 271 15.61 11.88 -8.73
N ASP A 272 15.54 10.66 -9.26
CA ASP A 272 14.97 10.35 -10.57
C ASP A 272 14.40 8.92 -10.58
N ASP A 273 14.16 8.38 -11.76
CA ASP A 273 13.65 7.03 -11.97
C ASP A 273 14.59 5.93 -11.50
N LEU A 274 15.90 6.16 -11.38
CA LEU A 274 16.92 5.19 -11.00
C LEU A 274 17.51 5.47 -9.61
N HIS A 275 17.32 6.67 -9.07
CA HIS A 275 17.91 7.11 -7.81
C HIS A 275 16.84 7.62 -6.84
N GLU A 276 16.81 7.07 -5.64
CA GLU A 276 15.99 7.56 -4.52
C GLU A 276 16.91 8.09 -3.42
N LEU A 277 16.70 9.35 -3.00
CA LEU A 277 17.51 10.01 -1.97
C LEU A 277 16.70 10.16 -0.68
N ARG A 278 17.27 9.72 0.45
CA ARG A 278 16.65 9.84 1.78
C ARG A 278 17.60 10.51 2.78
N SER A 279 17.17 11.66 3.29
CA SER A 279 17.89 12.48 4.28
C SER A 279 17.87 11.92 5.72
N THR A 280 17.44 10.67 5.90
CA THR A 280 17.32 10.05 7.21
C THR A 280 18.69 9.99 7.89
N ARG A 281 18.87 10.68 9.03
CA ARG A 281 20.15 10.72 9.76
C ARG A 281 20.35 9.58 10.77
N ASP A 282 19.27 8.89 11.12
CA ASP A 282 19.22 7.80 12.09
C ASP A 282 18.62 6.55 11.45
N VAL A 283 19.33 5.43 11.56
CA VAL A 283 18.89 4.12 11.03
C VAL A 283 17.56 3.69 11.66
N LYS A 284 17.34 4.01 12.94
CA LYS A 284 16.10 3.68 13.66
C LYS A 284 14.85 4.36 13.10
N LYS A 285 15.02 5.45 12.34
CA LYS A 285 13.92 6.17 11.67
C LYS A 285 13.65 5.62 10.27
N VAL A 286 14.49 4.71 9.77
CA VAL A 286 14.23 4.03 8.50
C VAL A 286 13.04 3.09 8.69
N MET A 287 11.91 3.48 8.10
CA MET A 287 10.71 2.65 8.13
C MET A 287 10.84 1.55 7.07
N PHE A 288 11.02 0.31 7.52
CA PHE A 288 11.12 -0.87 6.65
C PHE A 288 9.95 -1.00 5.67
N LYS A 289 8.72 -0.65 6.08
CA LYS A 289 7.55 -0.59 5.17
C LYS A 289 7.70 0.41 4.02
N THR A 290 8.44 1.49 4.23
CA THR A 290 8.72 2.46 3.15
C THR A 290 9.78 1.91 2.21
N VAL A 291 10.81 1.27 2.76
CA VAL A 291 11.88 0.64 1.97
C VAL A 291 11.32 -0.49 1.09
N GLU A 292 10.45 -1.34 1.65
CA GLU A 292 9.74 -2.40 0.92
C GLU A 292 8.98 -1.85 -0.31
N LYS A 293 8.24 -0.76 -0.14
CA LYS A 293 7.52 -0.11 -1.25
C LYS A 293 8.47 0.39 -2.33
N LEU A 294 9.58 1.00 -1.93
CA LEU A 294 10.58 1.51 -2.86
C LEU A 294 11.22 0.37 -3.65
N ILE A 295 11.64 -0.70 -2.97
CA ILE A 295 12.19 -1.91 -3.61
C ILE A 295 11.20 -2.46 -4.64
N CYS A 296 9.94 -2.65 -4.23
CA CYS A 296 8.87 -3.11 -5.13
C CYS A 296 8.76 -2.22 -6.39
N GLY A 297 8.73 -0.90 -6.18
CA GLY A 297 8.65 0.09 -7.26
C GLY A 297 9.80 0.01 -8.25
N PHE A 298 11.04 -0.11 -7.77
CA PHE A 298 12.24 -0.22 -8.60
C PHE A 298 12.31 -1.56 -9.35
N MET A 299 11.98 -2.67 -8.69
CA MET A 299 12.00 -3.99 -9.33
C MET A 299 10.94 -4.09 -10.44
N ASN A 300 9.73 -3.56 -10.20
CA ASN A 300 8.63 -3.59 -11.16
C ASN A 300 8.82 -2.63 -12.34
N GLN A 301 9.61 -1.57 -12.17
CA GLN A 301 10.02 -0.72 -13.29
C GLN A 301 10.90 -1.49 -14.30
N GLY A 302 11.58 -2.54 -13.86
CA GLY A 302 12.41 -3.41 -14.71
C GLY A 302 13.75 -2.81 -15.11
N LYS A 303 14.11 -1.63 -14.59
CA LYS A 303 15.41 -0.98 -14.85
C LYS A 303 16.42 -1.17 -13.71
N GLY A 304 15.97 -1.62 -12.54
CA GLY A 304 16.78 -1.60 -11.32
C GLY A 304 16.83 -0.20 -10.71
N GLY A 305 17.77 0.04 -9.80
CA GLY A 305 17.98 1.37 -9.22
C GLY A 305 18.80 1.36 -7.94
N HIS A 306 18.93 2.54 -7.35
CA HIS A 306 19.77 2.81 -6.19
C HIS A 306 18.97 3.60 -5.15
N ILE A 307 18.96 3.12 -3.91
CA ILE A 307 18.37 3.84 -2.77
C ILE A 307 19.49 4.30 -1.86
N TYR A 308 19.60 5.60 -1.67
CA TYR A 308 20.62 6.22 -0.83
C TYR A 308 20.02 6.73 0.47
N PHE A 309 20.57 6.27 1.59
CA PHE A 309 20.28 6.81 2.90
C PHE A 309 21.48 7.65 3.38
N GLY A 310 21.19 8.88 3.82
CA GLY A 310 22.21 9.86 4.24
C GLY A 310 22.54 10.90 3.17
N ILE A 311 21.74 10.98 2.10
CA ILE A 311 21.83 12.03 1.08
C ILE A 311 20.50 12.77 1.06
N ASP A 312 20.56 14.10 1.11
CA ASP A 312 19.39 14.96 1.05
C ASP A 312 18.78 15.06 -0.35
N THR A 313 17.53 15.50 -0.44
CA THR A 313 16.84 15.76 -1.73
C THR A 313 17.54 16.82 -2.58
N ASN A 314 18.34 17.69 -1.94
CA ASN A 314 19.20 18.66 -2.61
C ASN A 314 20.52 18.07 -3.13
N SER A 315 20.66 16.74 -3.12
CA SER A 315 21.86 15.99 -3.45
C SER A 315 23.04 16.28 -2.51
N LEU A 316 22.80 16.75 -1.28
CA LEU A 316 23.85 17.02 -0.31
C LEU A 316 24.12 15.79 0.56
N VAL A 317 25.39 15.39 0.66
CA VAL A 317 25.81 14.30 1.56
C VAL A 317 25.67 14.77 3.00
N GLN A 318 24.78 14.13 3.76
CA GLN A 318 24.63 14.37 5.19
C GLN A 318 25.22 13.24 6.04
N GLY A 319 25.30 12.02 5.52
CA GLY A 319 25.70 10.82 6.25
C GLY A 319 24.67 10.35 7.27
N ILE A 320 24.87 9.12 7.74
CA ILE A 320 24.08 8.45 8.78
C ILE A 320 25.03 7.96 9.84
N ARG A 321 24.66 8.19 11.10
CA ARG A 321 25.36 7.57 12.22
C ARG A 321 24.86 6.14 12.41
N ILE A 322 25.74 5.17 12.25
CA ILE A 322 25.40 3.75 12.34
C ILE A 322 26.53 2.95 12.99
N SER A 323 26.21 2.31 14.11
CA SER A 323 27.08 1.34 14.79
C SER A 323 27.13 0.01 14.04
N ARG A 324 28.14 -0.82 14.32
CA ARG A 324 28.28 -2.16 13.73
C ARG A 324 27.01 -3.01 13.91
N ASP A 325 26.49 -3.08 15.13
CA ASP A 325 25.27 -3.83 15.44
C ASP A 325 24.05 -3.32 14.67
N GLU A 326 23.98 -2.02 14.39
CA GLU A 326 22.90 -1.44 13.58
C GLU A 326 23.06 -1.76 12.10
N ARG A 327 24.29 -1.89 11.57
CA ARG A 327 24.54 -2.37 10.20
C ARG A 327 24.01 -3.78 10.04
N ASP A 328 24.36 -4.66 10.97
CA ASP A 328 23.95 -6.07 10.94
C ASP A 328 22.43 -6.20 11.06
N ARG A 329 21.81 -5.46 11.99
CA ARG A 329 20.33 -5.41 12.12
C ARG A 329 19.64 -4.88 10.87
N LEU A 330 20.19 -3.84 10.24
CA LEU A 330 19.62 -3.30 9.01
C LEU A 330 19.70 -4.34 7.89
N ARG A 331 20.83 -5.04 7.76
CA ARG A 331 21.04 -6.07 6.75
C ARG A 331 20.06 -7.22 6.92
N VAL A 332 19.95 -7.78 8.13
CA VAL A 332 18.97 -8.83 8.45
C VAL A 332 17.55 -8.35 8.16
N GLY A 333 17.20 -7.13 8.55
CA GLY A 333 15.88 -6.55 8.29
C GLY A 333 15.57 -6.38 6.80
N LEU A 334 16.58 -6.06 5.97
CA LEU A 334 16.45 -6.01 4.52
C LEU A 334 16.30 -7.42 3.93
N ASP A 335 17.11 -8.39 4.35
CA ASP A 335 16.99 -9.78 3.91
C ASP A 335 15.59 -10.36 4.22
N ASP A 336 15.03 -10.04 5.39
CA ASP A 336 13.69 -10.44 5.79
C ASP A 336 12.60 -9.77 4.92
N ILE A 337 12.82 -8.54 4.46
CA ILE A 337 11.92 -7.89 3.50
C ILE A 337 11.97 -8.61 2.15
N MET A 338 13.18 -8.91 1.66
CA MET A 338 13.38 -9.57 0.36
C MET A 338 12.71 -10.96 0.31
N LYS A 339 12.72 -11.69 1.43
CA LYS A 339 12.05 -13.00 1.58
C LYS A 339 10.52 -12.93 1.58
N ARG A 340 9.93 -11.77 1.90
CA ARG A 340 8.47 -11.59 1.99
C ARG A 340 7.82 -11.15 0.69
N PHE A 341 8.61 -10.88 -0.36
CA PHE A 341 8.06 -10.59 -1.67
C PHE A 341 7.49 -11.83 -2.34
N THR A 342 6.51 -11.60 -3.20
CA THR A 342 5.95 -12.61 -4.09
C THR A 342 6.14 -12.15 -5.55
N PRO A 343 6.99 -12.81 -6.36
CA PRO A 343 7.89 -13.91 -5.99
C PRO A 343 9.03 -13.45 -5.07
N VAL A 344 9.70 -14.41 -4.42
CA VAL A 344 10.82 -14.13 -3.51
C VAL A 344 11.99 -13.49 -4.27
N VAL A 345 12.56 -12.42 -3.72
CA VAL A 345 13.70 -11.73 -4.34
C VAL A 345 14.99 -12.50 -4.05
N SER A 346 15.72 -12.85 -5.11
CA SER A 346 17.02 -13.50 -4.99
C SER A 346 18.08 -12.56 -4.41
N HIS A 347 19.00 -13.09 -3.60
CA HIS A 347 20.15 -12.34 -3.08
C HIS A 347 21.06 -11.75 -4.16
N ALA A 348 21.04 -12.30 -5.38
CA ALA A 348 21.80 -11.75 -6.51
C ALA A 348 21.16 -10.47 -7.10
N MET A 349 19.90 -10.17 -6.77
CA MET A 349 19.18 -9.01 -7.31
C MET A 349 19.36 -7.74 -6.48
N PHE A 350 20.06 -7.82 -5.33
CA PHE A 350 20.32 -6.64 -4.51
C PHE A 350 21.66 -6.70 -3.80
N GLU A 351 22.22 -5.53 -3.52
CA GLU A 351 23.48 -5.36 -2.80
C GLU A 351 23.37 -4.20 -1.82
N VAL A 352 23.87 -4.37 -0.60
CA VAL A 352 23.90 -3.31 0.43
C VAL A 352 25.34 -2.89 0.66
N LEU A 353 25.64 -1.64 0.35
CA LEU A 353 26.96 -1.03 0.49
C LEU A 353 26.96 0.06 1.56
N TYR A 354 28.07 0.14 2.30
CA TYR A 354 28.28 1.13 3.35
C TYR A 354 29.51 1.97 3.01
N SER A 355 29.28 3.11 2.36
CA SER A 355 30.36 4.01 1.92
C SER A 355 30.70 5.02 3.01
N GLN A 356 31.97 5.12 3.37
CA GLN A 356 32.41 5.96 4.49
C GLN A 356 32.20 7.45 4.20
N VAL A 357 31.81 8.24 5.22
CA VAL A 357 31.77 9.71 5.07
C VAL A 357 33.03 10.33 5.68
N VAL A 358 33.66 11.21 4.92
CA VAL A 358 34.86 11.96 5.32
C VAL A 358 34.55 13.45 5.44
N GLN A 359 35.23 14.13 6.36
CA GLN A 359 35.13 15.58 6.49
C GLN A 359 36.16 16.26 5.58
N SER A 360 35.75 17.37 4.95
CA SER A 360 36.69 18.23 4.21
C SER A 360 37.32 19.23 5.16
N ASP A 361 38.64 19.12 5.38
CA ASP A 361 39.40 20.02 6.26
C ASP A 361 39.79 21.34 5.55
N GLY A 362 38.96 21.81 4.61
CA GLY A 362 39.11 23.12 3.93
C GLY A 362 40.17 23.17 2.81
N HIS A 363 41.14 22.25 2.80
CA HIS A 363 42.04 22.01 1.67
C HIS A 363 41.63 20.74 0.93
N ASP A 364 41.40 20.82 -0.39
CA ASP A 364 41.04 19.71 -1.29
C ASP A 364 42.16 18.67 -1.48
N ASN A 365 43.03 18.47 -0.49
CA ASN A 365 44.04 17.43 -0.54
C ASN A 365 43.42 16.08 -0.12
N PRO A 366 43.46 15.03 -0.96
CA PRO A 366 42.90 13.71 -0.63
C PRO A 366 43.50 13.09 0.65
N GLN A 367 44.74 13.47 0.99
CA GLN A 367 45.52 12.92 2.11
C GLN A 367 45.12 13.47 3.49
N THR A 368 44.46 14.63 3.57
CA THR A 368 44.08 15.28 4.84
C THR A 368 42.66 14.94 5.30
N ARG A 369 41.95 14.07 4.56
CA ARG A 369 40.54 13.73 4.84
C ARG A 369 40.43 12.82 6.06
N LYS A 370 39.78 13.32 7.10
CA LYS A 370 39.53 12.54 8.32
C LYS A 370 38.22 11.76 8.20
N PRO A 371 38.22 10.42 8.40
CA PRO A 371 36.98 9.65 8.43
C PRO A 371 36.18 10.03 9.67
N VAL A 372 34.89 10.35 9.47
CA VAL A 372 33.99 10.61 10.58
C VAL A 372 33.54 9.27 11.16
N LYS A 373 33.94 8.99 12.40
CA LYS A 373 33.68 7.70 13.05
C LYS A 373 32.18 7.39 13.08
N ASP A 374 31.83 6.16 12.75
CA ASP A 374 30.46 5.63 12.69
C ASP A 374 29.53 6.38 11.74
N PHE A 375 30.07 7.09 10.74
CA PHE A 375 29.30 7.91 9.81
C PHE A 375 29.44 7.40 8.37
N CYS A 376 28.36 6.95 7.75
CA CYS A 376 28.39 6.41 6.39
C CYS A 376 27.15 6.81 5.58
N VAL A 377 27.24 6.63 4.26
CA VAL A 377 26.08 6.60 3.37
C VAL A 377 25.77 5.13 3.11
N ILE A 378 24.49 4.77 3.22
CA ILE A 378 24.03 3.41 2.93
C ILE A 378 23.44 3.42 1.53
N GLU A 379 23.97 2.59 0.66
CA GLU A 379 23.50 2.43 -0.70
C GLU A 379 22.90 1.03 -0.85
N LEU A 380 21.63 0.96 -1.24
CA LEU A 380 20.97 -0.28 -1.63
C LEU A 380 20.85 -0.30 -3.16
N ARG A 381 21.62 -1.17 -3.80
CA ARG A 381 21.59 -1.39 -5.25
C ARG A 381 20.59 -2.49 -5.58
N LEU A 382 19.77 -2.27 -6.59
CA LEU A 382 18.76 -3.19 -7.08
C LEU A 382 19.03 -3.46 -8.56
N SER A 383 19.14 -4.74 -8.92
CA SER A 383 19.32 -5.17 -10.30
C SER A 383 18.02 -5.07 -11.09
N LYS A 384 18.13 -5.04 -12.42
CA LYS A 384 16.99 -5.19 -13.32
C LYS A 384 16.28 -6.52 -13.05
N ALA A 385 14.96 -6.49 -13.02
CA ALA A 385 14.14 -7.69 -12.85
C ALA A 385 13.24 -7.91 -14.07
N GLY A 386 12.90 -9.17 -14.35
CA GLY A 386 11.99 -9.57 -15.42
C GLY A 386 10.55 -9.80 -14.97
N ASP A 387 10.34 -9.99 -13.66
CA ASP A 387 9.07 -10.39 -13.06
C ASP A 387 8.38 -9.24 -12.33
N ILE A 388 7.09 -9.42 -12.04
CA ILE A 388 6.27 -8.49 -11.25
C ILE A 388 6.29 -8.97 -9.80
N PHE A 389 6.68 -8.08 -8.89
CA PHE A 389 6.81 -8.32 -7.47
C PHE A 389 5.67 -7.66 -6.70
N LEU A 390 5.15 -8.40 -5.73
CA LEU A 390 4.17 -7.96 -4.75
C LEU A 390 4.82 -7.91 -3.37
N THR A 391 4.51 -6.86 -2.62
CA THR A 391 4.91 -6.71 -1.21
C THR A 391 4.21 -7.74 -0.30
N SER A 392 4.61 -7.82 0.98
CA SER A 392 3.99 -8.74 1.95
C SER A 392 2.48 -8.53 2.12
N ASP A 393 2.00 -7.31 1.83
CA ASP A 393 0.60 -6.94 1.90
C ASP A 393 -0.15 -7.19 0.56
N GLU A 394 0.43 -7.98 -0.35
CA GLU A 394 -0.06 -8.29 -1.70
C GLU A 394 -0.29 -7.05 -2.59
N ARG A 395 0.43 -5.96 -2.29
CA ARG A 395 0.35 -4.72 -3.08
C ARG A 395 1.49 -4.62 -4.07
N CYS A 396 1.15 -4.17 -5.27
CA CYS A 396 2.09 -3.82 -6.32
C CYS A 396 2.40 -2.33 -6.28
N PHE A 397 3.67 -1.98 -6.41
CA PHE A 397 4.14 -0.61 -6.56
C PHE A 397 4.95 -0.48 -7.84
N LEU A 398 4.88 0.68 -8.48
CA LEU A 398 5.65 1.01 -9.67
C LEU A 398 6.30 2.37 -9.51
N ARG A 399 7.57 2.46 -9.91
CA ARG A 399 8.29 3.74 -9.95
C ARG A 399 8.14 4.39 -11.31
N VAL A 400 7.58 5.59 -11.32
CA VAL A 400 7.35 6.42 -12.51
C VAL A 400 7.62 7.87 -12.16
N GLU A 401 8.46 8.55 -12.95
CA GLU A 401 8.82 9.97 -12.79
C GLU A 401 9.40 10.29 -11.40
N GLY A 402 10.31 9.44 -10.91
CA GLY A 402 10.96 9.58 -9.61
C GLY A 402 10.05 9.39 -8.40
N LYS A 403 8.82 8.91 -8.61
CA LYS A 403 7.84 8.64 -7.56
C LYS A 403 7.39 7.19 -7.58
N THR A 404 7.23 6.61 -6.41
CA THR A 404 6.68 5.25 -6.25
C THR A 404 5.18 5.34 -5.98
N LYS A 405 4.38 4.78 -6.90
CA LYS A 405 2.92 4.77 -6.83
C LYS A 405 2.43 3.34 -6.60
N SER A 406 1.34 3.17 -5.84
CA SER A 406 0.65 1.88 -5.74
C SER A 406 -0.20 1.67 -6.98
N LEU A 407 -0.19 0.46 -7.51
CA LEU A 407 -1.01 0.08 -8.65
C LEU A 407 -2.31 -0.62 -8.20
N TYR A 408 -3.39 -0.34 -8.92
CA TYR A 408 -4.65 -1.07 -8.82
C TYR A 408 -4.63 -2.33 -9.68
N THR A 409 -5.56 -3.25 -9.44
CA THR A 409 -5.67 -4.53 -10.16
C THR A 409 -5.66 -4.37 -11.68
N GLN A 410 -6.34 -3.36 -12.21
CA GLN A 410 -6.39 -3.10 -13.65
C GLN A 410 -5.03 -2.66 -14.20
N GLU A 411 -4.36 -1.73 -13.52
CA GLU A 411 -3.02 -1.25 -13.90
C GLU A 411 -1.97 -2.37 -13.80
N ILE A 412 -2.12 -3.28 -12.82
CA ILE A 412 -1.26 -4.47 -12.70
C ILE A 412 -1.43 -5.38 -13.91
N ARG A 413 -2.68 -5.64 -14.35
CA ARG A 413 -2.95 -6.45 -15.55
C ARG A 413 -2.36 -5.82 -16.80
N GLU A 414 -2.55 -4.52 -16.98
CA GLU A 414 -1.97 -3.77 -18.10
C GLU A 414 -0.44 -3.83 -18.10
N LEU A 415 0.18 -3.72 -16.92
CA LEU A 415 1.63 -3.84 -16.75
C LEU A 415 2.14 -5.23 -17.10
N ILE A 416 1.44 -6.30 -16.70
CA ILE A 416 1.77 -7.69 -17.04
C ILE A 416 1.69 -7.88 -18.56
N VAL A 417 0.56 -7.52 -19.17
CA VAL A 417 0.34 -7.64 -20.62
C VAL A 417 1.43 -6.88 -21.38
N SER A 418 1.69 -5.62 -21.01
CA SER A 418 2.72 -4.78 -21.64
C SER A 418 4.13 -5.36 -21.51
N ARG A 419 4.39 -6.21 -20.51
CA ARG A 419 5.71 -6.83 -20.29
C ARG A 419 5.85 -8.10 -21.11
N GLU A 420 4.81 -8.92 -21.16
CA GLU A 420 4.76 -10.11 -22.00
C GLU A 420 4.79 -9.75 -23.48
N GLU A 421 4.04 -8.73 -23.91
CA GLU A 421 4.12 -8.20 -25.28
C GLU A 421 5.53 -7.78 -25.68
N ARG A 422 6.28 -7.16 -24.76
CA ARG A 422 7.69 -6.80 -25.00
C ARG A 422 8.58 -8.02 -25.13
N LYS A 423 8.37 -9.07 -24.32
CA LYS A 423 9.12 -10.33 -24.44
C LYS A 423 8.82 -11.01 -25.78
N PHE A 424 7.55 -11.15 -26.14
CA PHE A 424 7.14 -11.74 -27.41
C PHE A 424 7.65 -10.96 -28.61
N LYS A 425 7.58 -9.63 -28.57
CA LYS A 425 8.11 -8.79 -29.64
C LYS A 425 9.63 -8.96 -29.80
N ALA A 426 10.38 -8.99 -28.70
CA ALA A 426 11.83 -9.21 -28.75
C ALA A 426 12.19 -10.60 -29.30
N GLU A 427 11.46 -11.66 -28.90
CA GLU A 427 11.72 -13.01 -29.43
C GLU A 427 11.32 -13.13 -30.91
N MET A 428 10.21 -12.52 -31.31
CA MET A 428 9.81 -12.48 -32.72
C MET A 428 10.86 -11.78 -33.59
N GLU A 429 11.43 -10.67 -33.10
CA GLU A 429 12.52 -9.95 -33.78
C GLU A 429 13.79 -10.80 -33.87
N ARG A 430 14.14 -11.53 -32.78
CA ARG A 430 15.26 -12.48 -32.75
C ARG A 430 15.10 -13.61 -33.77
N LEU A 431 13.89 -14.18 -33.87
CA LEU A 431 13.58 -15.26 -34.81
C LEU A 431 13.60 -14.78 -36.26
N LEU A 432 13.13 -13.57 -36.54
CA LEU A 432 13.22 -12.96 -37.87
C LEU A 432 14.69 -12.77 -38.29
N GLU A 433 15.54 -12.30 -37.38
CA GLU A 433 16.97 -12.11 -37.66
C GLU A 433 17.70 -13.45 -37.88
N LEU A 434 17.37 -14.47 -37.08
CA LEU A 434 17.86 -15.82 -37.29
C LEU A 434 17.42 -16.38 -38.65
N GLY A 435 16.15 -16.15 -39.03
CA GLY A 435 15.61 -16.54 -40.33
C GLY A 435 16.31 -15.86 -41.51
N ARG A 436 16.63 -14.55 -41.38
CA ARG A 436 17.45 -13.82 -42.37
C ARG A 436 18.84 -14.43 -42.49
N THR A 437 19.48 -14.69 -41.35
CA THR A 437 20.83 -15.28 -41.30
C THR A 437 20.86 -16.66 -41.96
N LEU A 438 19.88 -17.52 -41.67
CA LEU A 438 19.77 -18.84 -42.28
C LEU A 438 19.50 -18.76 -43.79
N ARG A 439 18.65 -17.83 -44.24
CA ARG A 439 18.39 -17.61 -45.66
C ARG A 439 19.67 -17.22 -46.42
N MET A 440 20.50 -16.37 -45.83
CA MET A 440 21.81 -15.99 -46.37
C MET A 440 22.77 -17.19 -46.45
N HIS A 441 22.79 -18.05 -45.42
CA HIS A 441 23.68 -19.22 -45.39
C HIS A 441 23.24 -20.34 -46.35
N LEU A 442 21.93 -20.51 -46.57
CA LEU A 442 21.38 -21.52 -47.48
C LEU A 442 21.44 -21.10 -48.96
N GLY A 443 22.05 -19.97 -49.28
CA GLY A 443 22.28 -19.54 -50.67
C GLY A 443 20.99 -19.14 -51.42
N PHE A 444 19.92 -18.81 -50.71
CA PHE A 444 18.75 -18.15 -51.31
C PHE A 444 19.11 -16.70 -51.62
N SER A 445 19.93 -16.49 -52.65
CA SER A 445 20.01 -15.20 -53.34
C SER A 445 18.60 -14.87 -53.81
N GLU A 446 18.06 -13.71 -53.43
CA GLU A 446 16.86 -13.19 -54.09
C GLU A 446 17.16 -13.19 -55.59
N ALA A 447 16.48 -14.08 -56.32
CA ALA A 447 16.55 -14.12 -57.76
C ALA A 447 16.02 -12.76 -58.24
N SER A 448 16.96 -11.88 -58.59
CA SER A 448 16.70 -10.62 -59.26
C SER A 448 15.70 -10.89 -60.38
N GLY A 449 14.54 -10.23 -60.28
CA GLY A 449 13.42 -10.40 -61.19
C GLY A 449 13.90 -10.40 -62.64
N GLY A 450 13.76 -11.56 -63.28
CA GLY A 450 13.81 -11.65 -64.72
C GLY A 450 12.72 -10.73 -65.27
N GLN A 451 13.14 -9.64 -65.90
CA GLN A 451 12.33 -8.92 -66.86
C GLN A 451 11.93 -9.94 -67.94
N CYS A 452 10.66 -10.35 -67.96
CA CYS A 452 10.10 -11.02 -69.12
C CYS A 452 10.03 -10.02 -70.27
N PRO A 453 10.50 -10.39 -71.48
CA PRO A 453 10.53 -9.53 -72.66
C PRO A 453 9.15 -9.19 -73.22
#